data_AF-A0A7I0KC14-F1
#
_entry.id   AF-A0A7I0KC14-F1
#
_cell.length_a   1.000
_cell.length_b   1.000
_cell.length_c   1.000
_cell.angle_alpha   90.00
_cell.angle_beta   90.00
_cell.angle_gamma   90.00
#
_symmetry.space_group_name_H-M   'P 1'
#
loop_
_entity.id
_entity.type
_entity.pdbx_description
1 polymer ?
#
loop_
_entity_poly.entity_id
_entity_poly.type
_entity_poly.pdbx_seq_one_letter_code
_entity_poly.pdbx_strand_id
1 'polypeptide(L)' 'MANRAALITQADATRLFKAAKLAGYDRARFVSHPDGRIEVLVETAAVERGPSVDAKPNEWDDVLK' A
#
# COMPACT_ATOMS: atom_id res chain seq x y z
N MET A 1 17.06 24.40 -17.41
CA MET A 1 16.06 23.39 -17.83
C MET A 1 15.06 23.24 -16.71
N ALA A 2 13.82 23.69 -16.92
CA ALA A 2 12.79 23.60 -15.89
C ALA A 2 12.48 22.12 -15.62
N ASN A 3 12.47 21.72 -14.34
CA ASN A 3 12.05 20.39 -13.90
C ASN A 3 10.63 20.12 -14.42
N ARG A 4 10.53 19.44 -15.56
CA ARG A 4 9.26 18.86 -16.00
C ARG A 4 8.96 17.74 -15.01
N ALA A 5 8.09 18.01 -14.05
CA ALA A 5 7.54 16.97 -13.20
C ALA A 5 7.05 15.84 -14.11
N ALA A 6 7.58 14.64 -13.91
CA ALA A 6 7.16 13.48 -14.69
C ALA A 6 5.66 13.28 -14.43
N LEU A 7 4.84 13.66 -15.39
CA LEU A 7 3.39 13.48 -15.33
C LEU A 7 3.13 11.98 -15.53
N ILE A 8 2.72 11.30 -14.46
CA ILE A 8 2.21 9.94 -14.58
C ILE A 8 1.02 9.99 -15.53
N THR A 9 1.12 9.28 -16.65
CA THR A 9 0.02 9.22 -17.60
C THR A 9 -1.13 8.39 -17.03
N GLN A 10 -2.35 8.61 -17.51
CA GLN A 10 -3.50 7.78 -17.11
C GLN A 10 -3.28 6.28 -17.39
N ALA A 11 -2.54 5.97 -18.47
CA ALA A 11 -2.17 4.60 -18.81
C ALA A 11 -1.24 3.98 -17.74
N ASP A 12 -0.27 4.74 -17.25
CA ASP A 12 0.66 4.29 -16.21
C ASP A 12 -0.02 4.16 -14.85
N ALA A 13 -0.92 5.09 -14.51
CA ALA A 13 -1.76 4.97 -13.32
C ALA A 13 -2.57 3.67 -13.34
N THR A 14 -3.20 3.34 -14.48
CA THR A 14 -3.97 2.09 -14.63
C THR A 14 -3.10 0.85 -14.46
N ARG A 15 -1.85 0.87 -14.95
CA ARG A 15 -0.88 -0.23 -14.77
C ARG A 15 -0.50 -0.39 -13.30
N LEU A 16 -0.22 0.72 -12.61
CA LEU A 16 0.07 0.72 -11.17
C LEU A 16 -1.08 0.15 -10.35
N PHE A 17 -2.34 0.42 -10.73
CA PHE A 17 -3.50 -0.18 -10.08
C PHE A 17 -3.49 -1.70 -10.13
N LYS A 18 -3.27 -2.23 -11.33
CA LYS A 18 -3.30 -3.67 -11.60
C LYS A 18 -2.16 -4.35 -10.85
N ALA A 19 -0.97 -3.73 -10.88
CA ALA A 19 0.17 -4.19 -10.11
C ALA A 19 -0.11 -4.19 -8.60
N ALA A 20 -0.74 -3.14 -8.06
CA ALA A 20 -1.09 -3.07 -6.64
C ALA A 20 -2.10 -4.16 -6.24
N LYS A 21 -3.12 -4.42 -7.06
CA LYS A 21 -4.06 -5.53 -6.82
C LYS A 21 -3.37 -6.90 -6.87
N LEU A 22 -2.47 -7.10 -7.84
CA LEU A 22 -1.71 -8.35 -7.97
C LEU A 22 -0.74 -8.56 -6.81
N ALA A 23 -0.15 -7.49 -6.29
CA ALA A 23 0.73 -7.52 -5.13
C ALA A 23 -0.02 -7.76 -3.81
N GLY A 24 -1.36 -7.80 -3.81
CA GLY A 24 -2.17 -8.12 -2.63
C GLY A 24 -2.39 -6.94 -1.69
N TYR A 25 -2.27 -5.70 -2.16
CA TYR A 25 -2.68 -4.54 -1.37
C TYR A 25 -4.20 -4.50 -1.18
N ASP A 26 -4.64 -4.22 0.04
CA ASP A 26 -6.06 -4.27 0.41
C ASP A 26 -6.87 -3.15 -0.26
N ARG A 27 -6.27 -1.96 -0.38
CA ARG A 27 -6.90 -0.81 -1.05
C ARG A 27 -5.93 -0.14 -2.00
N ALA A 28 -6.44 0.19 -3.17
CA ALA A 28 -5.80 1.08 -4.12
C ALA A 28 -6.82 2.13 -4.56
N ARG A 29 -6.40 3.40 -4.63
CA ARG A 29 -7.25 4.53 -5.03
C ARG A 29 -6.50 5.46 -5.97
N PHE A 30 -7.22 5.98 -6.96
CA PHE A 30 -6.78 7.12 -7.76
C PHE A 30 -7.50 8.39 -7.35
N VAL A 31 -6.74 9.47 -7.27
CA VAL A 31 -7.29 10.81 -7.13
C VAL A 31 -6.77 11.66 -8.29
N SER A 32 -7.68 12.07 -9.16
CA SER A 32 -7.41 13.06 -10.19
C SER A 32 -7.73 14.44 -9.63
N HIS A 33 -6.71 15.26 -9.47
CA HIS A 33 -6.87 16.64 -9.02
C HIS A 33 -7.23 17.55 -10.20
N PRO A 34 -8.01 18.63 -9.99
CA PRO A 34 -8.41 19.56 -11.05
C PRO A 34 -7.23 20.26 -11.74
N ASP A 35 -6.06 20.28 -11.11
CA ASP A 35 -4.82 20.86 -11.63
C ASP A 35 -4.02 19.90 -12.55
N GLY A 36 -4.58 18.72 -12.85
CA GLY A 36 -3.97 17.72 -13.72
C GLY A 36 -3.01 16.77 -13.01
N ARG A 37 -2.83 16.89 -11.69
CA ARG A 37 -2.06 15.90 -10.91
C ARG A 37 -2.86 14.61 -10.73
N ILE A 38 -2.16 13.49 -10.88
CA ILE A 38 -2.70 12.15 -10.61
C ILE A 38 -1.96 11.58 -9.42
N GLU A 39 -2.68 11.30 -8.35
CA GLU A 39 -2.17 10.64 -7.16
C GLU A 39 -2.64 9.19 -7.12
N VAL A 40 -1.69 8.30 -6.81
CA VAL A 40 -1.93 6.87 -6.63
C VAL A 40 -1.68 6.54 -5.17
N LEU A 41 -2.73 6.18 -4.45
CA LEU A 41 -2.64 5.76 -3.07
C LEU A 41 -2.82 4.25 -3.00
N VAL A 42 -1.91 3.59 -2.31
CA VAL A 42 -1.98 2.15 -2.06
C VAL A 42 -1.80 1.94 -0.57
N GLU A 43 -2.79 1.31 0.06
CA GLU A 43 -2.81 1.03 1.48
C GLU A 43 -2.79 -0.48 1.69
N THR A 44 -1.82 -0.94 2.47
CA THR A 44 -1.96 -2.21 3.18
C THR A 44 -2.73 -1.91 4.44
N ALA A 45 -3.92 -2.50 4.59
CA ALA A 45 -4.48 -2.61 5.91
C ALA A 45 -3.52 -3.50 6.67
N ALA A 46 -2.84 -2.93 7.68
CA ALA A 46 -2.41 -3.76 8.79
C ALA A 46 -3.69 -4.29 9.39
N VAL A 47 -4.19 -5.41 8.84
CA VAL A 47 -4.96 -6.36 9.63
C VAL A 47 -3.96 -6.67 10.73
N GLU A 48 -4.12 -6.02 11.88
CA GLU A 48 -3.71 -6.64 13.12
C GLU A 48 -4.23 -8.05 12.96
N ARG A 49 -3.32 -9.00 12.69
CA ARG A 49 -3.62 -10.40 12.86
C ARG A 49 -3.95 -10.45 14.34
N GLY A 50 -5.23 -10.23 14.67
CA GLY A 50 -5.78 -10.48 15.99
C GLY A 50 -5.24 -11.83 16.39
N PRO A 51 -4.74 -11.94 17.63
CA PRO A 51 -3.73 -12.91 18.03
C PRO A 51 -4.07 -14.22 17.37
N SER A 52 -3.22 -14.64 16.41
CA SER A 52 -3.43 -15.90 15.73
C SER A 52 -3.67 -16.92 16.82
N VAL A 53 -4.81 -17.61 16.77
CA VAL A 53 -5.18 -18.62 17.78
C VAL A 53 -4.12 -19.75 17.84
N ASP A 54 -3.18 -19.77 16.89
CA ASP A 54 -2.01 -20.63 16.80
C ASP A 54 -0.65 -19.95 17.13
N ALA A 55 -0.66 -18.75 17.75
CA ALA A 55 0.55 -18.17 18.30
C ALA A 55 0.99 -19.00 19.50
N LYS A 56 1.91 -19.95 19.27
CA LYS A 56 2.70 -20.54 20.35
C LYS A 56 3.17 -19.41 21.26
N PRO A 57 3.05 -19.54 22.59
CA PRO A 57 3.59 -18.55 23.50
C PRO A 57 5.07 -18.33 23.16
N ASN A 58 5.45 -17.07 23.03
CA ASN A 58 6.79 -16.68 22.65
C ASN A 58 7.74 -17.13 23.77
N GLU A 59 8.71 -18.00 23.47
CA GLU A 59 9.66 -18.56 24.45
C GLU A 59 10.47 -17.47 25.20
N TRP A 60 10.50 -16.25 24.66
CA TRP A 60 11.13 -15.09 25.27
C TRP A 60 10.38 -14.52 26.49
N ASP A 61 9.08 -14.80 26.63
CA ASP A 61 8.28 -14.31 27.77
C ASP A 61 8.68 -14.97 29.10
N ASP A 62 9.33 -16.14 29.06
CA ASP A 62 9.83 -16.84 30.25
C ASP A 62 11.22 -16.36 30.69
N VAL A 63 11.96 -15.65 29.83
CA VAL A 63 13.28 -15.07 30.17
C VAL A 63 13.13 -13.75 30.93
N LEU A 64 11.97 -13.08 30.80
CA LEU A 64 11.71 -11.76 31.38
C LEU A 64 10.98 -11.80 32.74
N LYS A 65 10.83 -12.97 33.36
CA LYS A 65 10.27 -13.14 34.72
C LYS A 65 11.33 -13.08 35.80
#